data_AF-A0A937Z3P2-F1
#
_entry.id   AF-A0A937Z3P2-F1
#
_cell.length_a   1.000
_cell.length_b   1.000
_cell.length_c   1.000
_cell.angle_alpha   90.00
_cell.angle_beta   90.00
_cell.angle_gamma   90.00
#
_symmetry.space_group_name_H-M   'P 1'
#
loop_
_entity.id
_entity.type
_entity.pdbx_description
1 polymer ?
#
loop_
_entity_poly.entity_id
_entity_poly.type
_entity_poly.pdbx_seq_one_letter_code
_entity_poly.pdbx_strand_id
1 'polypeptide(L)'
;MDQARSGGRQALLRALPAVNDVLALESLAQAKSEAGHALAVQAVRGTLDRVRHALIAGERDTPPTPEELASLVRQALAAGGRPACRHVINATGVIIHTGLGRAVLPEAALRAIAEEARGYCLLETERETGRRGERGLAVTRLLRELTGAEAALVVNNNAAATLLCLNGMARGREVIVSRGQLVEIGGSFRIPEILAQSG
;
A
#
# COMPACT_ATOMS: atom_id res chain seq x y z
N MET A 1 46.68 -13.23 13.70
CA MET A 1 46.30 -12.74 12.36
C MET A 1 45.00 -11.92 12.34
N ASP A 2 44.22 -11.88 13.42
CA ASP A 2 42.90 -11.23 13.44
C ASP A 2 42.94 -9.73 13.84
N GLN A 3 43.90 -9.32 14.67
CA GLN A 3 44.02 -7.93 15.13
C GLN A 3 44.45 -6.94 14.04
N ALA A 4 45.23 -7.38 13.04
CA ALA A 4 45.63 -6.55 11.90
C ALA A 4 44.47 -6.26 10.93
N ARG A 5 43.53 -7.20 10.77
CA ARG A 5 42.29 -7.00 9.99
C ARG A 5 41.31 -6.07 10.69
N SER A 6 41.24 -6.12 12.03
CA SER A 6 40.37 -5.26 12.84
C SER A 6 40.79 -3.78 12.79
N GLY A 7 42.09 -3.49 12.84
CA GLY A 7 42.60 -2.11 12.78
C GLY A 7 42.35 -1.42 11.44
N GLY A 8 42.53 -2.16 10.33
CA GLY A 8 42.23 -1.66 8.98
C GLY A 8 40.76 -1.32 8.80
N ARG A 9 39.85 -2.19 9.26
CA ARG A 9 38.40 -1.95 9.17
C ARG A 9 37.94 -0.74 9.98
N GLN A 10 38.50 -0.52 11.18
CA GLN A 10 38.16 0.66 11.98
C GLN A 10 38.58 1.97 11.30
N ALA A 11 39.69 1.97 10.56
CA ALA A 11 40.10 3.13 9.75
C ALA A 11 39.13 3.40 8.59
N LEU A 12 38.67 2.37 7.89
CA LEU A 12 37.67 2.50 6.81
C LEU A 12 36.34 3.07 7.33
N LEU A 13 35.90 2.65 8.52
CA LEU A 13 34.66 3.15 9.12
C LEU A 13 34.76 4.61 9.57
N ARG A 14 35.93 5.04 10.07
CA ARG A 14 36.19 6.45 10.42
C ARG A 14 36.27 7.37 9.22
N ALA A 15 36.57 6.83 8.04
CA ALA A 15 36.62 7.58 6.79
C ALA A 15 35.23 7.85 6.18
N LEU A 16 34.14 7.31 6.75
CA LEU A 16 32.79 7.65 6.30
C LEU A 16 32.43 9.09 6.71
N PRO A 17 31.89 9.91 5.79
CA PRO A 17 31.52 11.28 6.07
C PRO A 17 30.33 11.38 7.02
N ALA A 18 30.20 12.51 7.71
CA ALA A 18 29.02 12.77 8.53
C ALA A 18 27.80 13.02 7.64
N VAL A 19 26.60 12.76 8.18
CA VAL A 19 25.33 12.97 7.46
C VAL A 19 25.24 14.39 6.87
N ASN A 20 25.69 15.40 7.62
CA ASN A 20 25.64 16.80 7.18
C ASN A 20 26.57 17.07 5.99
N ASP A 21 27.75 16.45 5.96
CA ASP A 21 28.71 16.62 4.85
C ASP A 21 28.14 16.03 3.56
N VAL A 22 27.49 14.86 3.66
CA VAL A 22 26.81 14.24 2.52
C VAL A 22 25.64 15.12 2.07
N LEU A 23 24.84 15.64 3.00
CA LEU A 23 23.75 16.54 2.67
C LEU A 23 24.21 17.85 2.03
N ALA A 24 25.45 18.29 2.28
CA ALA A 24 26.04 19.49 1.71
C ALA A 24 26.60 19.29 0.29
N LEU A 25 26.62 18.06 -0.23
CA LEU A 25 27.08 17.79 -1.59
C LEU A 25 26.17 18.47 -2.62
N GLU A 26 26.76 19.31 -3.47
CA GLU A 26 26.04 20.03 -4.54
C GLU A 26 25.33 19.06 -5.50
N SER A 27 25.92 17.89 -5.74
CA SER A 27 25.35 16.82 -6.56
C SER A 27 24.06 16.20 -5.99
N LEU A 28 23.66 16.57 -4.77
CA LEU A 28 22.39 16.21 -4.14
C LEU A 28 21.40 17.37 -4.06
N ALA A 29 21.78 18.61 -4.40
CA ALA A 29 20.94 19.79 -4.21
C ALA A 29 19.56 19.67 -4.89
N GLN A 30 19.53 19.26 -6.16
CA GLN A 30 18.29 19.05 -6.90
C GLN A 30 17.41 17.96 -6.27
N ALA A 31 17.98 16.77 -6.01
CA ALA A 31 17.24 15.65 -5.45
C ALA A 31 16.68 15.94 -4.05
N LYS A 32 17.39 16.74 -3.24
CA LYS A 32 16.93 17.23 -1.94
C LYS A 32 15.76 18.20 -2.06
N SER A 33 15.80 19.09 -3.05
CA SER A 33 14.73 20.04 -3.33
C SER A 33 13.44 19.32 -3.72
N GLU A 34 13.55 18.32 -4.60
CA GLU A 34 12.41 17.54 -5.09
C GLU A 34 11.79 16.63 -4.02
N ALA A 35 12.61 15.93 -3.23
CA ALA A 35 12.12 14.99 -2.22
C ALA A 35 11.77 15.64 -0.87
N GLY A 36 12.29 16.83 -0.59
CA GLY A 36 12.19 17.48 0.71
C GLY A 36 13.23 16.98 1.72
N HIS A 37 13.51 17.85 2.70
CA HIS A 37 14.63 17.68 3.63
C HIS A 37 14.56 16.39 4.46
N ALA A 38 13.39 16.06 5.01
CA ALA A 38 13.24 14.90 5.88
C ALA A 38 13.56 13.57 5.16
N LEU A 39 13.11 13.42 3.91
CA LEU A 39 13.40 12.24 3.09
C LEU A 39 14.87 12.17 2.69
N ALA A 40 15.49 13.31 2.39
CA ALA A 40 16.93 13.37 2.13
C ALA A 40 17.77 12.91 3.33
N VAL A 41 17.44 13.37 4.54
CA VAL A 41 18.13 12.93 5.76
C VAL A 41 17.99 11.42 5.97
N GLN A 42 16.79 10.88 5.80
CA GLN A 42 16.54 9.44 5.91
C GLN A 42 17.32 8.65 4.86
N ALA A 43 17.33 9.10 3.60
CA ALA A 43 18.05 8.44 2.51
C ALA A 43 19.57 8.46 2.72
N VAL A 44 20.13 9.57 3.24
CA VAL A 44 21.55 9.66 3.59
C VAL A 44 21.89 8.70 4.73
N ARG A 45 21.11 8.71 5.82
CA ARG A 45 21.33 7.80 6.96
C ARG A 45 21.27 6.34 6.53
N GLY A 46 20.20 5.93 5.83
CA GLY A 46 20.05 4.56 5.36
C GLY A 46 21.11 4.14 4.35
N THR A 47 21.63 5.07 3.54
CA THR A 47 22.75 4.78 2.64
C THR A 47 24.06 4.61 3.38
N LEU A 48 24.38 5.50 4.33
CA LEU A 48 25.56 5.37 5.17
C LEU A 48 25.54 4.10 6.02
N ASP A 49 24.37 3.73 6.55
CA ASP A 49 24.21 2.49 7.32
C ASP A 49 24.45 1.25 6.46
N ARG A 50 23.91 1.20 5.23
CA ARG A 50 24.19 0.12 4.28
C ARG A 50 25.67 0.02 3.92
N VAL A 51 26.32 1.16 3.64
CA VAL A 51 27.76 1.19 3.36
C VAL A 51 28.56 0.71 4.57
N ARG A 52 28.18 1.14 5.78
CA ARG A 52 28.81 0.70 7.02
C ARG A 52 28.71 -0.81 7.20
N HIS A 53 27.54 -1.38 6.96
CA HIS A 53 27.34 -2.84 7.02
C HIS A 53 28.18 -3.59 5.99
N ALA A 54 28.24 -3.11 4.74
CA ALA A 54 29.05 -3.74 3.69
C ALA A 54 30.55 -3.74 4.03
N LEU A 55 31.08 -2.64 4.60
CA LEU A 55 32.47 -2.56 5.05
C LEU A 55 32.76 -3.53 6.23
N ILE A 56 31.82 -3.67 7.17
CA ILE A 56 31.96 -4.60 8.30
C ILE A 56 31.92 -6.06 7.81
N ALA A 57 31.00 -6.37 6.90
CA ALA A 57 30.85 -7.69 6.30
C ALA A 57 32.01 -8.07 5.36
N GLY A 58 32.80 -7.09 4.91
CA GLY A 58 33.86 -7.30 3.93
C GLY A 58 33.34 -7.49 2.50
N GLU A 59 32.11 -7.05 2.24
CA GLU A 59 31.52 -6.99 0.89
C GLU A 59 32.04 -5.77 0.10
N ARG A 60 32.69 -4.84 0.80
CA ARG A 60 33.34 -3.66 0.23
C ARG A 60 34.66 -3.41 0.97
N ASP A 61 35.72 -3.15 0.21
CA ASP A 61 37.07 -2.96 0.75
C ASP A 61 37.44 -1.49 0.99
N THR A 62 36.73 -0.54 0.37
CA THR A 62 37.02 0.90 0.45
C THR A 62 35.75 1.73 0.69
N PRO A 63 35.83 2.85 1.44
CA PRO A 63 34.74 3.81 1.55
C PRO A 63 34.36 4.39 0.17
N PRO A 64 33.07 4.65 -0.10
CA PRO A 64 32.65 5.29 -1.33
C PRO A 64 33.23 6.71 -1.44
N THR A 65 33.50 7.13 -2.67
CA THR A 65 33.78 8.55 -2.97
C THR A 65 32.54 9.42 -2.70
N PRO A 66 32.69 10.74 -2.52
CA PRO A 66 31.55 11.65 -2.39
C PRO A 66 30.55 11.52 -3.55
N GLU A 67 31.04 11.38 -4.79
CA GLU A 67 30.20 11.18 -5.98
C GLU A 67 29.46 9.85 -5.98
N GLU A 68 30.13 8.75 -5.57
CA GLU A 68 29.47 7.44 -5.38
C GLU A 68 28.37 7.52 -4.34
N LEU A 69 28.65 8.15 -3.20
CA LEU A 69 27.71 8.29 -2.10
C LEU A 69 26.51 9.14 -2.52
N ALA A 70 26.73 10.24 -3.23
CA ALA A 70 25.67 11.04 -3.81
C ALA A 70 24.82 10.22 -4.80
N SER A 71 25.45 9.39 -5.64
CA SER A 71 24.73 8.50 -6.55
C SER A 71 23.83 7.51 -5.80
N LEU A 72 24.35 6.85 -4.76
CA LEU A 72 23.61 5.91 -3.93
C LEU A 72 22.43 6.58 -3.19
N VAL A 73 22.64 7.81 -2.71
CA VAL A 73 21.58 8.60 -2.06
C VAL A 73 20.51 9.02 -3.07
N ARG A 74 20.87 9.48 -4.28
CA ARG A 74 19.89 9.78 -5.33
C ARG A 74 19.06 8.55 -5.71
N GLN A 75 19.69 7.38 -5.80
CA GLN A 75 18.97 6.13 -6.05
C GLN A 75 18.01 5.78 -4.91
N ALA A 76 18.43 5.97 -3.65
CA ALA A 76 17.59 5.73 -2.48
C ALA A 76 16.38 6.69 -2.45
N LEU A 77 16.59 7.97 -2.76
CA LEU A 77 15.53 8.97 -2.89
C LEU A 77 14.57 8.64 -4.02
N ALA A 78 15.10 8.31 -5.20
CA ALA A 78 14.30 7.92 -6.36
C ALA A 78 13.52 6.62 -6.11
N ALA A 79 14.03 5.71 -5.28
CA ALA A 79 13.32 4.50 -4.87
C ALA A 79 12.24 4.80 -3.81
N GLY A 80 12.55 5.63 -2.81
CA GLY A 80 11.61 6.00 -1.75
C GLY A 80 10.47 6.90 -2.22
N GLY A 81 10.69 7.70 -3.28
CA GLY A 81 9.65 8.51 -3.91
C GLY A 81 8.71 7.72 -4.83
N ARG A 82 8.98 6.42 -5.07
CA ARG A 82 8.09 5.60 -5.89
C ARG A 82 6.86 5.19 -5.07
N PRO A 83 5.64 5.38 -5.60
CA PRO A 83 4.45 4.84 -4.96
C PRO A 83 4.56 3.32 -4.74
N ALA A 84 4.17 2.87 -3.55
CA ALA A 84 4.16 1.43 -3.23
C ALA A 84 3.26 0.64 -4.18
N CYS A 85 2.14 1.24 -4.61
CA CYS A 85 1.28 0.73 -5.66
C CYS A 85 1.58 1.47 -6.98
N ARG A 86 1.92 0.72 -8.03
CA ARG A 86 2.22 1.26 -9.35
C ARG A 86 1.46 0.51 -10.43
N HIS A 87 1.29 1.17 -11.56
CA HIS A 87 0.77 0.51 -12.76
C HIS A 87 1.69 -0.64 -13.19
N VAL A 88 1.09 -1.73 -13.66
CA VAL A 88 1.77 -2.93 -14.15
C VAL A 88 1.07 -3.44 -15.40
N ILE A 89 1.82 -4.10 -16.28
CA ILE A 89 1.27 -4.79 -17.45
C ILE A 89 1.00 -6.24 -17.07
N ASN A 90 -0.26 -6.67 -17.15
CA ASN A 90 -0.64 -8.05 -16.87
C ASN A 90 -0.41 -8.94 -18.11
N ALA A 91 0.68 -9.71 -18.08
CA ALA A 91 1.02 -10.72 -19.11
C ALA A 91 0.68 -12.16 -18.69
N THR A 92 -0.06 -12.36 -17.60
CA THR A 92 -0.35 -13.70 -17.05
C THR A 92 -1.52 -14.41 -17.74
N GLY A 93 -2.34 -13.67 -18.49
CA GLY A 93 -3.61 -14.17 -19.03
C GLY A 93 -4.74 -14.32 -18.00
N VAL A 94 -4.47 -14.05 -16.71
CA VAL A 94 -5.49 -14.10 -15.65
C VAL A 94 -6.24 -12.78 -15.59
N ILE A 95 -7.54 -12.79 -15.92
CA ILE A 95 -8.37 -11.58 -15.97
C ILE A 95 -8.62 -11.02 -14.55
N ILE A 96 -9.14 -11.84 -13.63
CA ILE A 96 -9.38 -11.44 -12.23
C ILE A 96 -8.18 -11.83 -11.37
N HIS A 97 -7.09 -11.08 -11.53
CA HIS A 97 -5.85 -11.38 -10.82
C HIS A 97 -5.85 -10.74 -9.41
N THR A 98 -5.99 -11.56 -8.36
CA THR A 98 -6.08 -11.09 -6.97
C THR A 98 -4.86 -10.29 -6.51
N GLY A 99 -3.67 -10.70 -6.91
CA GLY A 99 -2.42 -9.97 -6.61
C GLY A 99 -2.19 -8.67 -7.40
N LEU A 100 -2.93 -8.43 -8.50
CA LEU A 100 -2.79 -7.23 -9.34
C LEU A 100 -3.99 -6.28 -9.22
N GLY A 101 -4.90 -6.52 -8.27
CA GLY A 101 -6.04 -5.63 -8.00
C GLY A 101 -7.37 -6.02 -8.63
N ARG A 102 -7.52 -7.27 -9.10
CA ARG A 102 -8.78 -7.83 -9.65
C ARG A 102 -9.23 -7.09 -10.93
N ALA A 103 -10.50 -6.64 -10.98
CA ALA A 103 -11.10 -6.06 -12.17
C ALA A 103 -10.57 -4.64 -12.41
N VAL A 104 -10.21 -4.36 -13.67
CA VAL A 104 -9.84 -3.02 -14.12
C VAL A 104 -11.12 -2.22 -14.42
N LEU A 105 -11.19 -0.98 -13.93
CA LEU A 105 -12.32 -0.09 -14.19
C LEU A 105 -12.23 0.48 -15.62
N PRO A 106 -13.37 0.59 -16.33
CA PRO A 106 -13.41 1.29 -17.61
C PRO A 106 -13.16 2.79 -17.41
N GLU A 107 -12.63 3.43 -18.45
CA GLU A 107 -12.28 4.85 -18.45
C GLU A 107 -13.47 5.76 -18.04
N ALA A 108 -14.69 5.43 -18.47
CA ALA A 108 -15.89 6.18 -18.09
C ALA A 108 -16.14 6.17 -16.56
N ALA A 109 -15.92 5.04 -15.88
CA ALA A 109 -16.08 4.94 -14.43
C ALA A 109 -14.97 5.72 -13.70
N LEU A 110 -13.73 5.65 -14.20
CA LEU A 110 -12.60 6.41 -13.64
C LEU A 110 -12.83 7.92 -13.74
N ARG A 111 -13.35 8.39 -14.88
CA ARG A 111 -13.72 9.81 -15.06
C ARG A 111 -14.80 10.25 -14.07
N ALA A 112 -15.88 9.49 -13.95
CA ALA A 112 -16.96 9.82 -13.00
C ALA A 112 -16.44 9.89 -11.55
N ILE A 113 -15.59 8.94 -11.13
CA ILE A 113 -14.96 8.97 -9.80
C ILE A 113 -14.07 10.21 -9.66
N ALA A 114 -13.24 10.51 -10.65
CA ALA A 114 -12.33 11.64 -10.60
C ALA A 114 -13.06 12.98 -10.59
N GLU A 115 -14.18 13.11 -11.30
CA GLU A 115 -15.02 14.33 -11.32
C GLU A 115 -15.64 14.58 -9.94
N GLU A 116 -16.27 13.57 -9.34
CA GLU A 116 -16.90 13.68 -8.02
C GLU A 116 -15.88 13.86 -6.88
N ALA A 117 -14.71 13.20 -6.96
CA ALA A 117 -13.68 13.26 -5.92
C ALA A 117 -12.86 14.56 -5.92
N ARG A 118 -12.99 15.42 -6.95
CA ARG A 118 -12.27 16.71 -7.03
C ARG A 118 -12.82 17.77 -6.08
N GLY A 119 -14.01 17.57 -5.53
CA GLY A 119 -14.67 18.53 -4.66
C GLY A 119 -15.67 17.89 -3.71
N TYR A 120 -16.57 18.72 -3.18
CA TYR A 120 -17.71 18.22 -2.41
C TYR A 120 -18.76 17.61 -3.34
N CYS A 121 -19.35 16.50 -2.93
CA CYS A 121 -20.46 15.87 -3.63
C CYS A 121 -21.64 15.63 -2.67
N LEU A 122 -22.83 15.40 -3.24
CA LEU A 122 -24.05 15.08 -2.49
C LEU A 122 -24.01 13.62 -1.99
N LEU A 123 -23.04 13.31 -1.12
CA LEU A 123 -22.81 11.94 -0.63
C LEU A 123 -23.86 11.47 0.38
N GLU A 124 -24.27 12.36 1.28
CA GLU A 124 -25.26 12.14 2.34
C GLU A 124 -26.21 13.33 2.48
N THR A 125 -26.42 14.09 1.39
CA THR A 125 -27.30 15.26 1.39
C THR A 125 -28.33 15.11 0.29
N GLU A 126 -29.60 15.23 0.65
CA GLU A 126 -30.69 15.20 -0.32
C GLU A 126 -30.74 16.50 -1.12
N ARG A 127 -30.76 16.39 -2.44
CA ARG A 127 -30.79 17.54 -3.35
C ARG A 127 -32.00 18.46 -3.12
N GLU A 128 -33.18 17.88 -2.93
CA GLU A 128 -34.43 18.64 -2.85
C GLU A 128 -34.63 19.33 -1.50
N THR A 129 -34.19 18.72 -0.40
CA THR A 129 -34.46 19.21 0.96
C THR A 129 -33.26 19.88 1.62
N GLY A 130 -32.04 19.62 1.11
CA GLY A 130 -30.79 20.03 1.74
C GLY A 130 -30.50 19.33 3.07
N ARG A 131 -31.34 18.36 3.48
CA ARG A 131 -31.17 17.63 4.74
C ARG A 131 -30.21 16.46 4.55
N ARG A 132 -29.73 15.95 5.69
CA ARG A 132 -28.94 14.71 5.71
C ARG A 132 -29.81 13.54 5.25
N GLY A 133 -29.35 12.85 4.21
CA GLY A 133 -29.94 11.63 3.67
C GLY A 133 -29.05 10.41 3.89
N GLU A 134 -29.47 9.29 3.33
CA GLU A 134 -28.74 8.02 3.38
C GLU A 134 -27.71 7.91 2.25
N ARG A 135 -26.52 7.44 2.60
CA ARG A 135 -25.48 7.13 1.61
C ARG A 135 -25.88 5.91 0.79
N GLY A 136 -25.66 5.97 -0.52
CA GLY A 136 -25.77 4.79 -1.38
C GLY A 136 -27.18 4.50 -1.90
N LEU A 137 -28.18 5.35 -1.63
CA LEU A 137 -29.54 5.21 -2.16
C LEU A 137 -29.57 5.00 -3.68
N ALA A 138 -28.74 5.72 -4.42
CA ALA A 138 -28.63 5.58 -5.87
C ALA A 138 -28.20 4.15 -6.27
N VAL A 139 -27.20 3.58 -5.59
CA VAL A 139 -26.69 2.24 -5.88
C VAL A 139 -27.71 1.18 -5.46
N THR A 140 -28.36 1.34 -4.30
CA THR A 140 -29.42 0.43 -3.85
C THR A 140 -30.59 0.38 -4.83
N ARG A 141 -30.99 1.52 -5.42
CA ARG A 141 -32.04 1.55 -6.45
C ARG A 141 -31.63 0.75 -7.69
N LEU A 142 -30.43 1.01 -8.23
CA LEU A 142 -29.91 0.28 -9.38
C LEU A 142 -29.81 -1.22 -9.12
N LEU A 143 -29.35 -1.64 -7.93
CA LEU A 143 -29.28 -3.05 -7.57
C LEU A 143 -30.67 -3.71 -7.55
N ARG A 144 -31.69 -3.02 -7.01
CA ARG A 144 -33.07 -3.54 -6.99
C ARG A 144 -33.63 -3.67 -8.41
N GLU A 145 -33.38 -2.69 -9.28
CA GLU A 145 -33.78 -2.75 -10.69
C GLU A 145 -33.10 -3.89 -11.44
N LEU A 146 -31.79 -4.10 -11.23
CA LEU A 146 -31.02 -5.15 -11.91
C LEU A 146 -31.36 -6.56 -11.43
N THR A 147 -31.67 -6.72 -10.14
CA THR A 147 -31.85 -8.04 -9.51
C THR A 147 -33.31 -8.43 -9.29
N GLY A 148 -34.24 -7.47 -9.30
CA GLY A 148 -35.64 -7.66 -8.89
C GLY A 148 -35.82 -7.84 -7.38
N ALA A 149 -34.78 -7.65 -6.57
CA ALA A 149 -34.87 -7.79 -5.12
C ALA A 149 -35.70 -6.68 -4.47
N GLU A 150 -36.41 -7.02 -3.39
CA GLU A 150 -37.24 -6.06 -2.63
C GLU A 150 -36.42 -4.94 -2.00
N ALA A 151 -35.19 -5.26 -1.56
CA ALA A 151 -34.24 -4.34 -0.95
C ALA A 151 -32.80 -4.72 -1.31
N ALA A 152 -31.87 -3.77 -1.17
CA ALA A 152 -30.44 -4.01 -1.35
C ALA A 152 -29.59 -3.15 -0.40
N LEU A 153 -28.43 -3.69 0.00
CA LEU A 153 -27.44 -3.02 0.84
C LEU A 153 -26.06 -3.25 0.26
N VAL A 154 -25.24 -2.19 0.22
CA VAL A 154 -23.83 -2.27 -0.14
C VAL A 154 -22.99 -2.05 1.11
N VAL A 155 -22.05 -2.97 1.33
CA VAL A 155 -21.04 -2.88 2.38
C VAL A 155 -19.65 -2.94 1.75
N ASN A 156 -18.62 -2.77 2.57
CA ASN A 156 -17.22 -2.69 2.12
C ASN A 156 -16.81 -3.79 1.12
N ASN A 157 -17.12 -5.05 1.42
CA ASN A 157 -16.84 -6.19 0.55
C ASN A 157 -17.74 -7.39 0.89
N ASN A 158 -17.65 -8.46 0.10
CA ASN A 158 -18.45 -9.66 0.33
C ASN A 158 -18.17 -10.32 1.68
N ALA A 159 -16.95 -10.21 2.22
CA ALA A 159 -16.64 -10.80 3.52
C ALA A 159 -17.41 -10.13 4.66
N ALA A 160 -17.44 -8.80 4.65
CA ALA A 160 -18.26 -8.01 5.56
C ALA A 160 -19.75 -8.30 5.36
N ALA A 161 -20.19 -8.51 4.10
CA ALA A 161 -21.58 -8.86 3.81
C ALA A 161 -21.96 -10.21 4.43
N THR A 162 -21.13 -11.24 4.26
CA THR A 162 -21.36 -12.57 4.85
C THR A 162 -21.43 -12.48 6.37
N LEU A 163 -20.47 -11.79 7.01
CA LEU A 163 -20.46 -11.59 8.45
C LEU A 163 -21.73 -10.86 8.94
N LEU A 164 -22.12 -9.77 8.25
CA LEU A 164 -23.30 -8.98 8.60
C LEU A 164 -24.59 -9.81 8.46
N CYS A 165 -24.73 -10.58 7.38
CA CYS A 165 -25.87 -11.46 7.16
C CYS A 165 -25.99 -12.53 8.26
N LEU A 166 -24.89 -13.20 8.61
CA LEU A 166 -24.88 -14.23 9.63
C LEU A 166 -25.21 -13.66 11.02
N ASN A 167 -24.57 -12.54 11.39
CA ASN A 167 -24.83 -11.89 12.66
C ASN A 167 -26.27 -11.34 12.74
N GLY A 168 -26.78 -10.74 11.67
CA GLY A 168 -28.12 -10.18 11.63
C GLY A 168 -29.24 -11.23 11.65
N MET A 169 -29.04 -12.38 11.01
CA MET A 169 -30.11 -13.38 10.81
C MET A 169 -29.99 -14.62 11.69
N ALA A 170 -28.79 -14.98 12.14
CA ALA A 170 -28.51 -16.27 12.77
C ALA A 170 -27.62 -16.20 14.02
N ARG A 171 -27.40 -15.01 14.60
CA ARG A 171 -26.66 -14.88 15.86
C ARG A 171 -27.29 -15.73 16.97
N GLY A 172 -26.45 -16.54 17.62
CA GLY A 172 -26.84 -17.49 18.66
C GLY A 172 -27.65 -18.69 18.15
N ARG A 173 -27.69 -18.92 16.84
CA ARG A 173 -28.47 -19.99 16.19
C ARG A 173 -27.57 -20.81 15.27
N GLU A 174 -28.03 -22.01 14.95
CA GLU A 174 -27.32 -22.86 14.00
C GLU A 174 -27.47 -22.37 12.56
N VAL A 175 -26.38 -22.46 11.80
CA VAL A 175 -26.34 -22.18 10.36
C VAL A 175 -25.97 -23.47 9.63
N ILE A 176 -26.89 -23.97 8.81
CA ILE A 176 -26.67 -25.18 8.02
C ILE A 176 -25.85 -24.82 6.77
N VAL A 177 -24.68 -25.45 6.62
CA VAL A 177 -23.80 -25.26 5.46
C VAL A 177 -23.26 -26.61 4.99
N SER A 178 -23.15 -26.81 3.68
CA SER A 178 -22.52 -28.01 3.16
C SER A 178 -21.03 -28.03 3.52
N ARG A 179 -20.50 -29.19 3.91
CA ARG A 179 -19.06 -29.34 4.19
C ARG A 179 -18.19 -28.92 3.00
N GLY A 180 -18.67 -29.13 1.77
CA GLY A 180 -17.97 -28.69 0.55
C GLY A 180 -17.98 -27.18 0.30
N GLN A 181 -18.79 -26.41 1.05
CA GLN A 181 -18.88 -24.96 0.96
C GLN A 181 -18.06 -24.24 2.05
N LEU A 182 -17.35 -24.98 2.90
CA LEU A 182 -16.40 -24.44 3.88
C LEU A 182 -15.10 -24.02 3.19
N VAL A 183 -15.23 -23.09 2.24
CA VAL A 183 -14.16 -22.65 1.37
C VAL A 183 -13.22 -21.66 2.06
N GLU A 184 -12.00 -21.62 1.56
CA GLU A 184 -11.01 -20.59 1.83
C GLU A 184 -10.74 -19.84 0.53
N ILE A 185 -10.85 -18.51 0.55
CA ILE A 185 -10.65 -17.65 -0.61
C ILE A 185 -9.53 -16.66 -0.32
N GLY A 186 -8.43 -16.73 -1.07
CA GLY A 186 -7.23 -15.97 -0.77
C GLY A 186 -6.49 -16.52 0.45
N GLY A 187 -5.88 -15.64 1.26
CA GLY A 187 -5.08 -16.06 2.42
C GLY A 187 -5.72 -15.79 3.79
N SER A 188 -6.88 -15.12 3.86
CA SER A 188 -7.44 -14.64 5.13
C SER A 188 -8.98 -14.67 5.22
N PHE A 189 -9.66 -15.21 4.21
CA PHE A 189 -11.12 -15.35 4.23
C PHE A 189 -11.48 -16.82 4.29
N ARG A 190 -12.00 -17.25 5.44
CA ARG A 190 -12.37 -18.64 5.73
C ARG A 190 -13.77 -18.68 6.28
N ILE A 191 -14.67 -19.43 5.61
CA ILE A 191 -16.06 -19.57 6.05
C ILE A 191 -16.17 -20.10 7.50
N PRO A 192 -15.40 -21.11 7.94
CA PRO A 192 -15.46 -21.58 9.33
C PRO A 192 -15.12 -20.49 10.36
N GLU A 193 -14.11 -19.67 10.09
CA GLU A 193 -13.68 -18.60 11.01
C GLU A 193 -14.73 -17.48 11.08
N ILE A 194 -15.38 -17.17 9.96
CA ILE A 194 -16.45 -16.16 9.91
C ILE A 194 -17.69 -16.63 10.65
N LEU A 195 -18.08 -17.90 10.47
CA LEU A 195 -19.19 -18.51 11.21
C LEU A 195 -18.91 -18.45 12.72
N ALA A 196 -17.68 -18.75 13.15
CA ALA A 196 -17.31 -18.66 14.57
C ALA A 196 -17.34 -17.21 15.09
N GLN A 197 -17.01 -16.22 14.27
CA GLN A 197 -17.01 -14.80 14.64
C GLN A 197 -18.38 -14.13 14.56
N SER A 198 -19.31 -14.64 13.76
CA SER A 198 -20.65 -14.06 13.60
C SER A 198 -21.55 -14.19 14.84
N GLY A 199 -21.11 -14.98 15.83
CA GLY A 199 -21.85 -15.33 17.03
C GLY A 199 -22.77 -16.52 16.79
#